data_AF-A0A6P6NXJ0-F1
#
_entry.id   AF-A0A6P6NXJ0-F1
#
_cell.length_a   1.000
_cell.length_b   1.000
_cell.length_c   1.000
_cell.angle_alpha   90.00
_cell.angle_beta   90.00
_cell.angle_gamma   90.00
#
_symmetry.space_group_name_H-M   'P 1'
#
loop_
_entity.id
_entity.type
_entity.pdbx_description
1 polymer ?
#
loop_
_entity_poly.entity_id
_entity_poly.type
_entity_poly.pdbx_seq_one_letter_code
_entity_poly.pdbx_strand_id
1 'polypeptide(L)'
;MFLVSPVMFFLLLCVMEFVYTTSVSPSLHQPPLTRVRIIEVEDDYDEESSKTTLSPQSPGVTTSRVIRRPCDYDPCAVQLTPCEKVSAQIGCLCPGLTGPEKRPEAPKLQEVKLDGSGEVFVHWCAPRSTVTYYEVTLKDANKQLVFGEYLRNGAVPGLKVGETVCVAAGNAVGLSETSCARYEPPQPDQVALSAGIIAGSVGFLLLLSALVVILWRRRTCRKGRMGDAEGLGNPSYTNDGPL
;
A
#
# COMPACT_ATOMS: atom_id res chain seq x y z
N MET A 1 -22.25 39.78 -28.56
CA MET A 1 -20.99 39.10 -28.91
C MET A 1 -20.10 39.11 -27.69
N PHE A 2 -20.11 38.05 -26.88
CA PHE A 2 -19.36 38.00 -25.63
C PHE A 2 -17.87 37.91 -25.95
N LEU A 3 -17.12 38.99 -25.72
CA LEU A 3 -15.66 38.97 -25.77
C LEU A 3 -15.15 38.18 -24.57
N VAL A 4 -14.94 36.89 -24.79
CA VAL A 4 -14.21 36.03 -23.86
C VAL A 4 -12.79 36.56 -23.82
N SER A 5 -12.34 37.06 -22.66
CA SER A 5 -10.98 37.57 -22.49
C SER A 5 -9.99 36.49 -22.94
N PRO A 6 -8.91 36.83 -23.69
CA PRO A 6 -7.94 35.84 -24.17
C PRO A 6 -7.38 34.98 -23.04
N VAL A 7 -7.29 35.54 -21.82
CA VAL A 7 -6.89 34.81 -20.60
C VAL A 7 -7.88 33.70 -20.22
N MET A 8 -9.18 33.94 -20.38
CA MET A 8 -10.23 32.98 -20.06
C MET A 8 -10.33 31.88 -21.12
N PHE A 9 -10.00 32.19 -22.37
CA PHE A 9 -9.87 31.21 -23.45
C PHE A 9 -8.66 30.29 -23.22
N PHE A 10 -7.51 30.84 -22.84
CA PHE A 10 -6.33 30.04 -22.46
C PHE A 10 -6.59 29.15 -21.24
N LEU A 11 -7.32 29.64 -20.23
CA LEU A 11 -7.72 28.84 -19.08
C LEU A 11 -8.65 27.68 -19.45
N LEU A 12 -9.63 27.91 -20.33
CA LEU A 12 -10.51 26.85 -20.84
C LEU A 12 -9.72 25.78 -21.62
N LEU A 13 -8.77 26.20 -22.45
CA LEU A 13 -7.93 25.26 -23.21
C LEU A 13 -7.07 24.40 -22.28
N CYS A 14 -6.48 24.97 -21.23
CA CYS A 14 -5.74 24.19 -20.23
C CYS A 14 -6.64 23.16 -19.50
N VAL A 15 -7.87 23.52 -19.14
CA VAL A 15 -8.78 22.61 -18.42
C VAL A 15 -9.21 21.44 -19.32
N MET A 16 -9.40 21.65 -20.62
CA MET A 16 -9.80 20.60 -21.55
C MET A 16 -8.68 19.58 -21.83
N GLU A 17 -7.41 20.01 -21.86
CA GLU A 17 -6.25 19.13 -21.95
C GLU A 17 -6.12 18.21 -20.72
N PHE A 18 -6.41 18.72 -19.51
CA PHE A 18 -6.38 17.92 -18.28
C PHE A 18 -7.45 16.82 -18.26
N VAL A 19 -8.67 17.09 -18.76
CA VAL A 19 -9.77 16.12 -18.78
C VAL A 19 -9.51 14.96 -19.77
N TYR A 20 -8.74 15.20 -20.84
CA TYR A 20 -8.39 14.18 -21.83
C TYR A 20 -7.37 13.15 -21.33
N THR A 21 -6.60 13.47 -20.29
CA THR A 21 -5.53 12.59 -19.77
C THR A 21 -5.95 11.67 -18.62
N THR A 22 -7.18 11.81 -18.09
CA THR A 22 -7.65 11.05 -16.91
C THR A 22 -8.63 9.92 -17.21
N SER A 23 -8.86 9.54 -18.46
CA SER A 23 -9.75 8.42 -18.82
C SER A 23 -8.99 7.09 -18.92
N VAL A 24 -8.57 6.51 -17.79
CA VAL A 24 -8.25 5.08 -17.71
C VAL A 24 -8.90 4.51 -16.45
N SER A 25 -10.08 3.94 -16.61
CA SER A 25 -10.74 3.14 -15.57
C SER A 25 -10.01 1.80 -15.38
N PRO A 26 -9.76 1.33 -14.15
CA PRO A 26 -9.23 0.00 -13.91
C PRO A 26 -10.36 -1.04 -14.02
N SER A 27 -10.19 -2.03 -14.90
CA SER A 27 -11.10 -3.18 -14.98
C SER A 27 -10.82 -4.14 -13.81
N LEU A 28 -11.85 -4.40 -13.02
CA LEU A 28 -11.84 -5.25 -11.83
C LEU A 28 -11.95 -6.72 -12.28
N HIS A 29 -10.86 -7.47 -12.21
CA HIS A 29 -10.86 -8.92 -12.48
C HIS A 29 -11.30 -9.68 -11.23
N GLN A 30 -12.53 -10.21 -11.23
CA GLN A 30 -12.97 -11.21 -10.26
C GLN A 30 -12.65 -12.62 -10.75
N PRO A 31 -12.10 -13.52 -9.91
CA PRO A 31 -11.94 -14.94 -10.22
C PRO A 31 -13.27 -15.70 -10.02
N PRO A 32 -13.52 -16.78 -10.78
CA PRO A 32 -14.78 -17.52 -10.68
C PRO A 32 -14.86 -18.40 -9.43
N LEU A 33 -15.97 -18.25 -8.70
CA LEU A 33 -16.39 -19.10 -7.57
C LEU A 33 -16.71 -20.53 -8.05
N THR A 34 -15.94 -21.50 -7.57
CA THR A 34 -16.21 -22.94 -7.76
C THR A 34 -17.35 -23.39 -6.83
N ARG A 35 -18.38 -23.97 -7.46
CA ARG A 35 -19.58 -24.56 -6.87
C ARG A 35 -19.24 -25.74 -5.94
N VAL A 36 -19.50 -25.59 -4.64
CA VAL A 36 -19.46 -26.69 -3.65
C VAL A 36 -20.73 -27.54 -3.81
N ARG A 37 -20.59 -28.86 -4.00
CA ARG A 37 -21.67 -29.84 -3.81
C ARG A 37 -21.45 -30.50 -2.45
N ILE A 38 -22.39 -30.31 -1.54
CA ILE A 38 -22.48 -31.05 -0.27
C ILE A 38 -23.24 -32.34 -0.59
N ILE A 39 -22.64 -33.49 -0.30
CA ILE A 39 -23.35 -34.78 -0.27
C ILE A 39 -23.65 -35.01 1.20
N GLU A 40 -24.91 -34.88 1.58
CA GLU A 40 -25.43 -35.42 2.84
C GLU A 40 -25.41 -36.95 2.72
N VAL A 41 -24.69 -37.61 3.62
CA VAL A 41 -24.82 -39.05 3.84
C VAL A 41 -25.38 -39.22 5.23
N GLU A 42 -26.66 -39.53 5.24
CA GLU A 42 -27.45 -40.01 6.35
C GLU A 42 -27.18 -41.52 6.45
N ASP A 43 -26.70 -42.01 7.59
CA ASP A 43 -26.60 -43.46 7.81
C ASP A 43 -27.25 -43.84 9.15
N ASP A 44 -28.19 -44.76 8.98
CA ASP A 44 -29.19 -45.33 9.86
C ASP A 44 -28.62 -46.41 10.79
N TYR A 45 -29.41 -46.76 11.80
CA TYR A 45 -29.11 -47.55 12.99
C TYR A 45 -28.85 -49.07 12.77
N ASP A 46 -28.17 -49.64 13.77
CA ASP A 46 -28.43 -50.94 14.45
C ASP A 46 -27.50 -52.19 14.34
N GLU A 47 -27.10 -52.58 15.56
CA GLU A 47 -26.91 -53.89 16.23
C GLU A 47 -25.89 -54.97 15.77
N GLU A 48 -24.89 -55.14 16.66
CA GLU A 48 -24.46 -56.35 17.39
C GLU A 48 -24.39 -57.73 16.68
N SER A 49 -23.18 -58.33 16.63
CA SER A 49 -22.92 -59.70 17.16
C SER A 49 -21.48 -60.21 16.92
N SER A 50 -20.77 -60.34 18.05
CA SER A 50 -19.83 -61.39 18.51
C SER A 50 -18.84 -62.17 17.58
N LYS A 51 -17.54 -62.02 17.94
CA LYS A 51 -16.50 -63.05 18.23
C LYS A 51 -15.68 -63.73 17.11
N THR A 52 -14.40 -63.33 16.96
CA THR A 52 -13.17 -64.13 17.30
C THR A 52 -11.92 -63.55 16.62
N THR A 53 -10.91 -63.26 17.45
CA THR A 53 -9.44 -63.22 17.25
C THR A 53 -8.87 -63.14 15.83
N LEU A 54 -8.19 -62.02 15.51
CA LEU A 54 -6.86 -61.91 14.88
C LEU A 54 -6.51 -60.41 14.70
N SER A 55 -5.30 -60.01 15.11
CA SER A 55 -4.58 -58.73 14.92
C SER A 55 -5.33 -57.55 14.24
N PRO A 56 -5.45 -56.36 14.86
CA PRO A 56 -5.88 -55.18 14.13
C PRO A 56 -4.75 -54.72 13.20
N GLN A 57 -4.77 -55.22 11.96
CA GLN A 57 -4.27 -54.44 10.83
C GLN A 57 -5.09 -53.15 10.85
N SER A 58 -4.41 -52.05 11.15
CA SER A 58 -4.97 -50.70 11.12
C SER A 58 -5.87 -50.57 9.90
N PRO A 59 -7.14 -50.13 10.05
CA PRO A 59 -7.99 -49.86 8.90
C PRO A 59 -7.22 -48.90 7.99
N GLY A 60 -7.11 -49.31 6.73
CA GLY A 60 -6.29 -48.65 5.74
C GLY A 60 -6.47 -47.15 5.86
N VAL A 61 -5.38 -46.46 6.20
CA VAL A 61 -5.23 -45.04 5.93
C VAL A 61 -5.52 -44.95 4.44
N THR A 62 -6.75 -44.55 4.10
CA THR A 62 -7.09 -44.11 2.77
C THR A 62 -6.02 -43.08 2.48
N THR A 63 -5.11 -43.44 1.58
CA THR A 63 -4.06 -42.57 1.09
C THR A 63 -4.78 -41.45 0.35
N SER A 64 -5.36 -40.52 1.12
CA SER A 64 -5.93 -39.29 0.63
C SER A 64 -4.83 -38.70 -0.18
N ARG A 65 -5.05 -38.64 -1.50
CA ARG A 65 -4.04 -38.40 -2.52
C ARG A 65 -3.11 -37.30 -2.00
N VAL A 66 -1.89 -37.67 -1.60
CA VAL A 66 -0.90 -36.68 -1.17
C VAL A 66 -0.75 -35.74 -2.35
N ILE A 67 -1.32 -34.55 -2.23
CA ILE A 67 -1.27 -33.56 -3.28
C ILE A 67 0.19 -33.13 -3.27
N ARG A 68 0.97 -33.58 -4.27
CA ARG A 68 2.37 -33.17 -4.46
C ARG A 68 2.49 -31.70 -4.91
N ARG A 69 1.65 -30.81 -4.36
CA ARG A 69 1.71 -29.37 -4.57
C ARG A 69 2.23 -28.73 -3.28
N PRO A 70 3.11 -27.73 -3.37
CA PRO A 70 3.48 -26.92 -2.23
C PRO A 70 2.23 -26.32 -1.56
N CYS A 71 2.26 -26.17 -0.25
CA CYS A 71 1.24 -25.41 0.45
C CYS A 71 1.23 -23.97 -0.08
N ASP A 72 0.03 -23.40 -0.22
CA ASP A 72 -0.12 -21.99 -0.56
C ASP A 72 0.28 -21.16 0.65
N TYR A 73 1.56 -20.82 0.68
CA TYR A 73 2.19 -20.08 1.75
C TYR A 73 2.96 -18.91 1.15
N ASP A 74 2.65 -17.70 1.61
CA ASP A 74 3.40 -16.51 1.24
C ASP A 74 4.71 -16.47 2.06
N PRO A 75 5.88 -16.70 1.43
CA PRO A 75 7.15 -16.74 2.13
C PRO A 75 7.51 -15.39 2.78
N CYS A 76 6.89 -14.30 2.37
CA CYS A 76 7.13 -12.95 2.88
C CYS A 76 6.17 -12.57 4.02
N ALA A 77 5.03 -13.25 4.18
CA ALA A 77 4.08 -12.94 5.25
C ALA A 77 4.40 -13.69 6.56
N VAL A 78 4.23 -12.99 7.69
CA VAL A 78 4.34 -13.60 9.03
C VAL A 78 3.34 -14.75 9.15
N GLN A 79 3.82 -15.92 9.57
CA GLN A 79 2.96 -17.09 9.73
C GLN A 79 2.26 -17.08 11.08
N LEU A 80 0.96 -16.84 11.04
CA LEU A 80 0.09 -17.05 12.21
C LEU A 80 -0.20 -18.54 12.43
N THR A 81 -0.24 -19.33 11.36
CA THR A 81 -0.45 -20.78 11.41
C THR A 81 0.78 -21.50 10.87
N PRO A 82 1.41 -22.40 11.64
CA PRO A 82 2.52 -23.22 11.18
C PRO A 82 2.11 -24.08 9.99
N CYS A 83 3.03 -24.29 9.05
CA CYS A 83 2.73 -25.01 7.83
C CYS A 83 2.32 -26.46 8.08
N GLU A 84 2.84 -27.11 9.12
CA GLU A 84 2.49 -28.48 9.51
C GLU A 84 0.99 -28.64 9.74
N LYS A 85 0.34 -27.61 10.31
CA LYS A 85 -1.12 -27.60 10.51
C LYS A 85 -1.87 -27.50 9.18
N VAL A 86 -1.37 -26.69 8.25
CA VAL A 86 -1.96 -26.54 6.91
C VAL A 86 -1.78 -27.83 6.10
N SER A 87 -0.59 -28.44 6.16
CA SER A 87 -0.28 -29.72 5.52
C SER A 87 -1.18 -30.84 6.07
N ALA A 88 -1.42 -30.89 7.38
CA ALA A 88 -2.30 -31.90 7.98
C ALA A 88 -3.76 -31.79 7.50
N GLN A 89 -4.24 -30.58 7.20
CA GLN A 89 -5.61 -30.35 6.72
C GLN A 89 -5.78 -30.61 5.23
N ILE A 90 -4.81 -30.20 4.40
CA ILE A 90 -4.96 -30.12 2.93
C ILE A 90 -4.11 -31.19 2.21
N GLY A 91 -3.15 -31.80 2.89
CA GLY A 91 -2.23 -32.80 2.31
C GLY A 91 -1.21 -32.19 1.35
N CYS A 92 -0.86 -30.92 1.53
CA CYS A 92 0.15 -30.19 0.76
C CYS A 92 1.57 -30.33 1.36
N LEU A 93 2.59 -29.94 0.58
CA LEU A 93 3.99 -29.99 0.99
C LEU A 93 4.47 -28.64 1.55
N CYS A 94 4.98 -28.64 2.77
CA CYS A 94 5.54 -27.44 3.39
C CYS A 94 6.88 -27.00 2.79
N PRO A 95 7.23 -25.69 2.86
CA PRO A 95 8.59 -25.22 2.64
C PRO A 95 9.58 -25.96 3.57
N GLY A 96 10.79 -26.26 3.09
CA GLY A 96 11.70 -27.19 3.78
C GLY A 96 12.14 -28.39 2.92
N LEU A 97 12.02 -28.27 1.59
CA LEU A 97 12.28 -29.36 0.64
C LEU A 97 13.70 -29.92 0.72
N THR A 98 14.65 -29.14 1.22
CA THR A 98 16.05 -29.52 1.41
C THR A 98 16.31 -30.37 2.67
N GLY A 99 15.35 -30.48 3.59
CA GLY A 99 15.44 -31.26 4.82
C GLY A 99 16.27 -30.59 5.95
N PRO A 100 16.11 -31.05 7.21
CA PRO A 100 16.77 -30.44 8.38
C PRO A 100 18.29 -30.64 8.40
N GLU A 101 18.80 -31.66 7.70
CA GLU A 101 20.23 -32.01 7.64
C GLU A 101 21.03 -31.17 6.64
N LYS A 102 20.38 -30.23 5.96
CA LYS A 102 21.05 -29.33 5.02
C LYS A 102 21.01 -27.89 5.54
N ARG A 103 22.13 -27.19 5.38
CA ARG A 103 22.21 -25.74 5.65
C ARG A 103 21.13 -25.01 4.85
N PRO A 104 20.43 -24.01 5.44
CA PRO A 104 19.39 -23.29 4.73
C PRO A 104 19.95 -22.50 3.54
N GLU A 105 19.10 -22.25 2.56
CA GLU A 105 19.34 -21.20 1.57
C GLU A 105 19.19 -19.80 2.19
N ALA A 106 19.79 -18.79 1.57
CA ALA A 106 19.69 -17.41 2.05
C ALA A 106 18.23 -16.91 1.99
N PRO A 107 17.75 -16.18 3.02
CA PRO A 107 16.47 -15.49 2.94
C PRO A 107 16.57 -14.34 1.92
N LYS A 108 15.43 -13.86 1.44
CA LYS A 108 15.38 -12.68 0.58
C LYS A 108 14.99 -11.47 1.41
N LEU A 109 15.94 -10.56 1.67
CA LEU A 109 15.62 -9.29 2.30
C LEU A 109 14.82 -8.40 1.33
N GLN A 110 13.70 -7.85 1.79
CA GLN A 110 12.74 -7.09 0.98
C GLN A 110 12.87 -5.60 1.20
N GLU A 111 12.75 -5.16 2.45
CA GLU A 111 12.71 -3.75 2.80
C GLU A 111 13.33 -3.51 4.17
N VAL A 112 13.89 -2.30 4.33
CA VAL A 112 14.35 -1.74 5.59
C VAL A 112 13.68 -0.38 5.72
N LYS A 113 12.69 -0.27 6.61
CA LYS A 113 11.83 0.92 6.68
C LYS A 113 11.57 1.36 8.11
N LEU A 114 11.36 2.66 8.27
CA LEU A 114 10.87 3.22 9.52
C LEU A 114 9.39 2.86 9.70
N ASP A 115 9.06 2.34 10.87
CA ASP A 115 7.70 2.19 11.37
C ASP A 115 7.18 3.55 11.92
N GLY A 116 5.86 3.71 12.02
CA GLY A 116 5.20 4.84 12.65
C GLY A 116 5.57 5.07 14.12
N SER A 117 6.13 4.08 14.82
CA SER A 117 6.71 4.24 16.16
C SER A 117 8.09 4.93 16.18
N GLY A 118 8.75 5.07 15.02
CA GLY A 118 10.12 5.57 14.89
C GLY A 118 11.20 4.48 14.98
N GLU A 119 10.83 3.20 15.07
CA GLU A 119 11.77 2.08 14.97
C GLU A 119 11.99 1.65 13.51
N VAL A 120 13.19 1.18 13.18
CA VAL A 120 13.47 0.65 11.84
C VAL A 120 13.20 -0.84 11.82
N PHE A 121 12.32 -1.28 10.93
CA PHE A 121 12.00 -2.69 10.70
C PHE A 121 12.69 -3.20 9.44
N VAL A 122 13.22 -4.41 9.56
CA VAL A 122 13.71 -5.19 8.42
C VAL A 122 12.66 -6.22 8.08
N HIS A 123 12.34 -6.39 6.80
CA HIS A 123 11.42 -7.39 6.30
C HIS A 123 12.15 -8.36 5.36
N TRP A 124 11.83 -9.65 5.48
CA TRP A 124 12.45 -10.70 4.67
C TRP A 124 11.45 -11.80 4.33
N CYS A 125 11.74 -12.51 3.24
CA CYS A 125 11.04 -13.71 2.85
C CYS A 125 11.84 -14.95 3.21
N ALA A 126 11.15 -15.97 3.70
CA ALA A 126 11.74 -17.26 4.00
C ALA A 126 12.24 -17.98 2.74
N PRO A 127 13.40 -18.66 2.82
CA PRO A 127 13.82 -19.59 1.78
C PRO A 127 12.94 -20.85 1.78
N ARG A 128 13.04 -21.67 0.73
CA ARG A 128 12.36 -22.99 0.67
C ARG A 128 13.13 -24.09 1.40
N SER A 129 13.88 -23.73 2.44
CA SER A 129 14.70 -24.63 3.26
C SER A 129 14.17 -24.75 4.68
N THR A 130 14.63 -25.75 5.43
CA THR A 130 14.28 -25.91 6.85
C THR A 130 15.00 -24.82 7.67
N VAL A 131 14.24 -23.92 8.28
CA VAL A 131 14.73 -22.79 9.08
C VAL A 131 14.12 -22.87 10.47
N THR A 132 14.92 -22.71 11.52
CA THR A 132 14.44 -22.67 12.90
C THR A 132 14.58 -21.27 13.53
N TYR A 133 15.42 -20.40 12.96
CA TYR A 133 15.55 -19.00 13.37
C TYR A 133 16.11 -18.14 12.23
N TYR A 134 15.95 -16.83 12.37
CA TYR A 134 16.64 -15.82 11.56
C TYR A 134 17.58 -15.02 12.43
N GLU A 135 18.73 -14.70 11.87
CA GLU A 135 19.72 -13.83 12.48
C GLU A 135 19.80 -12.53 11.68
N VAL A 136 19.66 -11.40 12.36
CA VAL A 136 19.80 -10.06 11.81
C VAL A 136 21.04 -9.41 12.40
N THR A 137 21.99 -9.05 11.55
CA THR A 137 23.26 -8.44 11.94
C THR A 137 23.44 -7.08 11.27
N LEU A 138 24.13 -6.20 11.98
CA LEU A 138 24.63 -4.95 11.43
C LEU A 138 26.07 -5.19 10.95
N LYS A 139 26.37 -4.86 9.69
CA LYS A 139 27.69 -5.16 9.09
C LYS A 139 28.85 -4.54 9.87
N ASP A 140 28.63 -3.34 10.41
CA ASP A 140 29.67 -2.54 11.08
C ASP A 140 29.53 -2.56 12.62
N ALA A 141 28.61 -3.36 13.18
CA ALA A 141 28.41 -3.46 14.61
C ALA A 141 28.33 -4.91 15.08
N ASN A 142 28.90 -5.20 16.26
CA ASN A 142 28.81 -6.50 16.92
C ASN A 142 27.43 -6.73 17.56
N LYS A 143 26.35 -6.31 16.89
CA LYS A 143 24.98 -6.45 17.36
C LYS A 143 24.26 -7.45 16.46
N GLN A 144 23.75 -8.49 17.12
CA GLN A 144 23.03 -9.61 16.53
C GLN A 144 21.65 -9.70 17.19
N LEU A 145 20.62 -9.87 16.38
CA LEU A 145 19.24 -10.06 16.81
C LEU A 145 18.74 -11.38 16.25
N VAL A 146 18.10 -12.19 17.09
CA VAL A 146 17.60 -13.51 16.70
C VAL A 146 16.07 -13.51 16.72
N PHE A 147 15.46 -13.96 15.63
CA PHE A 147 14.02 -14.01 15.44
C PHE A 147 13.56 -15.44 15.16
N GLY A 148 12.36 -15.80 15.59
CA GLY A 148 11.80 -17.13 15.39
C GLY A 148 11.49 -17.47 13.92
N GLU A 149 11.39 -18.76 13.61
CA GLU A 149 11.18 -19.31 12.25
C GLU A 149 9.93 -18.78 11.51
N TYR A 150 8.89 -18.34 12.24
CA TYR A 150 7.64 -17.85 11.66
C TYR A 150 7.63 -16.33 11.41
N LEU A 151 8.63 -15.60 11.92
CA LEU A 151 8.73 -14.15 11.73
C LEU A 151 9.31 -13.80 10.36
N ARG A 152 8.79 -12.72 9.79
CA ARG A 152 9.23 -12.15 8.50
C ARG A 152 9.62 -10.69 8.61
N ASN A 153 9.57 -10.15 9.82
CA ASN A 153 10.08 -8.83 10.11
C ASN A 153 10.59 -8.76 11.54
N GLY A 154 11.37 -7.73 11.82
CA GLY A 154 11.92 -7.47 13.14
C GLY A 154 12.43 -6.04 13.25
N ALA A 155 12.19 -5.43 14.42
CA ALA A 155 12.74 -4.13 14.76
C ALA A 155 14.26 -4.24 14.97
N VAL A 156 15.00 -3.28 14.43
CA VAL A 156 16.44 -3.12 14.60
C VAL A 156 16.70 -1.79 15.32
N PRO A 157 16.79 -1.81 16.67
CA PRO A 157 16.89 -0.58 17.45
C PRO A 157 18.20 0.15 17.15
N GLY A 158 18.10 1.44 16.87
CA GLY A 158 19.24 2.34 16.69
C GLY A 158 19.92 2.25 15.32
N LEU A 159 19.30 1.63 14.31
CA LEU A 159 19.81 1.61 12.94
C LEU A 159 19.83 3.02 12.35
N LYS A 160 21.00 3.46 11.87
CA LYS A 160 21.19 4.80 11.30
C LYS A 160 21.14 4.78 9.78
N VAL A 161 20.75 5.91 9.21
CA VAL A 161 20.76 6.09 7.75
C VAL A 161 22.16 5.82 7.20
N GLY A 162 22.22 4.96 6.19
CA GLY A 162 23.45 4.55 5.53
C GLY A 162 24.14 3.33 6.14
N GLU A 163 23.67 2.79 7.25
CA GLU A 163 24.17 1.51 7.80
C GLU A 163 23.61 0.32 7.00
N THR A 164 24.37 -0.77 6.95
CA THR A 164 23.97 -2.00 6.26
C THR A 164 23.50 -3.05 7.27
N VAL A 165 22.31 -3.58 7.03
CA VAL A 165 21.73 -4.68 7.80
C VAL A 165 21.64 -5.93 6.93
N CYS A 166 21.95 -7.06 7.54
CA CYS A 166 22.01 -8.36 6.88
C CYS A 166 21.12 -9.36 7.62
N VAL A 167 20.48 -10.26 6.89
CA VAL A 167 19.64 -11.33 7.43
C VAL A 167 20.15 -12.67 6.93
N ALA A 168 20.30 -13.62 7.85
CA ALA A 168 20.61 -15.02 7.55
C ALA A 168 19.53 -15.92 8.16
N ALA A 169 19.20 -17.00 7.45
CA ALA A 169 18.39 -18.09 7.98
C ALA A 169 19.30 -19.14 8.63
N GLY A 170 18.89 -19.68 9.78
CA GLY A 170 19.65 -20.68 10.53
C GLY A 170 18.83 -21.92 10.87
N ASN A 171 19.51 -23.05 10.96
CA ASN A 171 18.98 -24.30 11.52
C ASN A 171 20.05 -25.02 12.35
N ALA A 172 19.82 -26.29 12.73
CA ALA A 172 20.75 -27.09 13.52
C ALA A 172 22.11 -27.34 12.83
N VAL A 173 22.16 -27.27 11.50
CA VAL A 173 23.38 -27.45 10.69
C VAL A 173 24.20 -26.16 10.63
N GLY A 174 23.54 -25.01 10.67
CA GLY A 174 24.18 -23.70 10.75
C GLY A 174 23.44 -22.60 10.00
N LEU A 175 24.16 -21.50 9.79
CA LEU A 175 23.67 -20.29 9.10
C LEU A 175 23.85 -20.40 7.59
N SER A 176 22.88 -19.87 6.86
CA SER A 176 22.94 -19.60 5.43
C SER A 176 23.81 -18.38 5.11
N GLU A 177 24.03 -18.14 3.81
CA GLU A 177 24.57 -16.86 3.34
C GLU A 177 23.63 -15.70 3.72
N THR A 178 24.21 -14.52 3.93
CA THR A 178 23.46 -13.33 4.33
C THR A 178 22.87 -12.59 3.14
N SER A 179 21.63 -12.11 3.27
CA SER A 179 21.04 -11.11 2.37
C SER A 179 21.06 -9.74 3.05
N CYS A 180 21.68 -8.74 2.42
CA CYS A 180 21.90 -7.43 3.02
C CYS A 180 21.23 -6.30 2.25
N ALA A 181 20.82 -5.24 2.94
CA ALA A 181 20.51 -3.95 2.35
C ALA A 181 20.99 -2.81 3.24
N ARG A 182 21.17 -1.66 2.61
CA ARG A 182 21.50 -0.41 3.28
C ARG A 182 20.20 0.28 3.70
N TYR A 183 20.16 0.84 4.90
CA TYR A 183 19.03 1.65 5.31
C TYR A 183 19.10 3.02 4.64
N GLU A 184 18.23 3.24 3.67
CA GLU A 184 17.98 4.56 3.09
C GLU A 184 16.84 5.28 3.83
N PRO A 185 16.92 6.62 3.96
CA PRO A 185 15.82 7.37 4.56
C PRO A 185 14.59 7.30 3.64
N PRO A 186 13.37 7.38 4.18
CA PRO A 186 12.17 7.48 3.37
C PRO A 186 12.31 8.65 2.39
N GLN A 187 12.19 8.39 1.09
CA GLN A 187 12.14 9.47 0.13
C GLN A 187 10.83 10.23 0.35
N PRO A 188 10.87 11.59 0.39
CA PRO A 188 9.63 12.35 0.43
C PRO A 188 8.80 11.99 -0.79
N ASP A 189 7.49 11.83 -0.60
CA ASP A 189 6.57 11.61 -1.72
C ASP A 189 6.58 12.85 -2.62
N GLN A 190 7.40 12.78 -3.67
CA GLN A 190 7.58 13.87 -4.62
C GLN A 190 6.27 14.19 -5.34
N VAL A 191 5.35 13.23 -5.46
CA VAL A 191 4.03 13.43 -6.07
C VAL A 191 3.15 14.26 -5.15
N ALA A 192 3.07 13.90 -3.86
CA ALA A 192 2.33 14.70 -2.88
C ALA A 192 2.91 16.11 -2.74
N LEU A 193 4.23 16.24 -2.72
CA LEU A 193 4.92 17.53 -2.59
C LEU A 193 4.71 18.41 -3.83
N SER A 194 4.85 17.84 -5.03
CA SER A 194 4.59 18.57 -6.28
C SER A 194 3.12 18.93 -6.46
N ALA A 195 2.19 18.02 -6.15
CA ALA A 195 0.76 18.28 -6.17
C ALA A 195 0.38 19.41 -5.20
N GLY A 196 0.97 19.41 -4.00
CA GLY A 196 0.80 20.47 -3.01
C GLY A 196 1.27 21.83 -3.51
N ILE A 197 2.45 21.89 -4.16
CA ILE A 197 2.99 23.13 -4.75
C ILE A 197 2.09 23.62 -5.89
N ILE A 198 1.66 22.72 -6.78
CA ILE A 198 0.79 23.08 -7.91
C ILE A 198 -0.55 23.60 -7.39
N ALA A 199 -1.23 22.86 -6.52
CA ALA A 199 -2.51 23.25 -5.96
C ALA A 199 -2.41 24.58 -5.19
N GLY A 200 -1.35 24.76 -4.40
CA GLY A 200 -1.08 26.00 -3.68
C GLY A 200 -0.86 27.18 -4.62
N SER A 201 -0.06 27.01 -5.68
CA SER A 201 0.21 28.07 -6.66
C SER A 201 -1.03 28.50 -7.44
N VAL A 202 -1.85 27.53 -7.90
CA VAL A 202 -3.10 27.81 -8.61
C VAL A 202 -4.09 28.51 -7.68
N GLY A 203 -4.25 28.03 -6.45
CA GLY A 203 -5.11 28.67 -5.44
C GLY A 203 -4.70 30.11 -5.15
N PHE A 204 -3.39 30.36 -4.97
CA PHE A 204 -2.87 31.70 -4.74
C PHE A 204 -3.11 32.64 -5.92
N LEU A 205 -2.90 32.18 -7.16
CA LEU A 205 -3.16 32.96 -8.37
C LEU A 205 -4.65 33.31 -8.51
N LEU A 206 -5.56 32.38 -8.20
CA LEU A 206 -7.00 32.64 -8.21
C LEU A 206 -7.37 33.71 -7.17
N LEU A 207 -6.82 33.64 -5.95
CA LEU A 207 -7.05 34.66 -4.92
C LEU A 207 -6.56 36.05 -5.34
N LEU A 208 -5.37 36.15 -5.94
CA LEU A 208 -4.84 37.41 -6.46
C LEU A 208 -5.73 37.97 -7.58
N SER A 209 -6.20 37.13 -8.49
CA SER A 209 -7.09 37.56 -9.58
C SER A 209 -8.42 38.10 -9.05
N ALA A 210 -9.02 37.45 -8.05
CA ALA A 210 -10.24 37.92 -7.40
C ALA A 210 -10.03 39.28 -6.71
N LEU A 211 -8.90 39.45 -6.01
CA LEU A 211 -8.50 40.72 -5.40
C LEU A 211 -8.41 41.85 -6.44
N VAL A 212 -7.75 41.60 -7.57
CA VAL A 212 -7.65 42.57 -8.66
C VAL A 212 -9.04 42.95 -9.21
N VAL A 213 -9.93 41.96 -9.42
CA VAL A 213 -11.30 42.21 -9.90
C VAL A 213 -12.11 43.03 -8.88
N ILE A 214 -12.01 42.73 -7.59
CA ILE A 214 -12.69 43.49 -6.53
C ILE A 214 -12.19 44.93 -6.49
N LEU A 215 -10.86 45.13 -6.53
CA LEU A 215 -10.26 46.47 -6.53
C LEU A 215 -10.65 47.25 -7.79
N TRP A 216 -10.69 46.58 -8.95
CA TRP A 216 -11.12 47.21 -10.20
C TRP A 216 -12.57 47.65 -10.13
N ARG A 217 -13.49 46.77 -9.70
CA ARG A 217 -14.91 47.11 -9.49
C ARG A 217 -15.08 48.29 -8.52
N ARG A 218 -14.35 48.30 -7.40
CA ARG A 218 -14.38 49.43 -6.46
C ARG A 218 -13.94 50.74 -7.10
N ARG A 219 -12.90 50.71 -7.95
CA ARG A 219 -12.42 51.89 -8.68
C ARG A 219 -13.42 52.38 -9.73
N THR A 220 -14.00 51.50 -10.53
CA THR A 220 -15.00 51.90 -11.55
C THR A 220 -16.30 52.40 -10.93
N CYS A 221 -16.80 51.79 -9.85
CA CYS A 221 -17.96 52.31 -9.12
C CYS A 221 -17.69 53.70 -8.51
N ARG A 222 -16.48 53.95 -8.01
CA ARG A 222 -16.09 55.27 -7.49
C ARG A 222 -15.93 56.31 -8.60
N LYS A 223 -15.43 55.92 -9.77
CA LYS A 223 -15.26 56.83 -10.92
C LYS A 223 -16.61 57.22 -11.55
N GLY A 224 -17.58 56.29 -11.62
CA GLY A 224 -18.94 56.61 -12.08
C GLY A 224 -19.68 57.60 -11.18
N ARG A 225 -19.52 57.50 -9.86
CA ARG A 225 -20.10 58.46 -8.89
C ARG A 225 -19.52 59.87 -8.96
N MET A 226 -18.33 60.04 -9.54
CA MET A 226 -17.71 61.37 -9.70
C MET A 226 -18.16 62.05 -11.00
N GLY A 227 -18.63 61.29 -12.01
CA GLY A 227 -19.10 61.83 -13.30
C GLY A 227 -20.54 62.34 -13.29
N ASP A 228 -21.40 61.82 -12.40
CA ASP A 228 -22.78 62.31 -12.23
C ASP A 228 -22.88 63.60 -11.37
N ALA A 229 -21.77 64.04 -10.76
CA ALA A 229 -21.74 65.24 -9.93
C ALA A 229 -21.52 66.55 -10.72
N GLU A 230 -21.27 66.49 -12.03
CA GLU A 230 -21.07 67.66 -12.91
C GLU A 230 -22.38 68.16 -13.58
N GLY A 231 -23.54 67.61 -13.21
CA GLY A 231 -24.82 67.87 -13.89
C GLY A 231 -25.80 68.84 -13.21
N LEU A 232 -25.43 69.55 -12.15
CA LEU A 232 -26.31 70.55 -11.52
C LEU A 232 -26.07 71.94 -12.14
N GLY A 233 -26.44 72.06 -13.42
CA GLY A 233 -26.54 73.34 -14.11
C GLY A 233 -27.68 74.17 -13.52
N ASN A 234 -27.35 75.37 -13.04
CA ASN A 234 -28.27 76.32 -12.43
C ASN A 234 -29.30 76.80 -13.48
N PRO A 235 -30.63 76.63 -13.28
CA PRO A 235 -31.60 77.19 -14.21
C PRO A 235 -31.67 78.72 -14.03
N SER A 236 -31.25 79.45 -15.07
CA SER A 236 -31.41 80.90 -15.15
C SER A 236 -32.86 81.21 -15.54
N TYR A 237 -33.64 81.78 -14.62
CA TYR A 237 -34.99 82.27 -14.90
C TYR A 237 -34.91 83.69 -15.49
N THR A 238 -35.30 83.85 -16.75
CA THR A 238 -35.47 85.16 -17.38
C THR A 238 -36.87 85.67 -17.04
N ASN A 239 -36.95 86.79 -16.29
CA ASN A 239 -38.20 87.51 -16.04
C ASN A 239 -38.40 88.54 -17.15
N ASP A 240 -39.08 88.15 -18.22
CA ASP A 240 -39.60 89.11 -19.19
C ASP A 240 -41.11 89.24 -18.98
N GLY A 241 -41.50 90.20 -18.14
CA GLY A 241 -42.80 90.88 -18.29
C GLY A 241 -42.62 92.01 -19.31
N PRO A 242 -43.62 92.28 -20.16
CA PRO A 242 -44.40 93.50 -19.90
C PRO A 242 -45.88 93.46 -20.33
N LEU A 243 -46.67 94.19 -19.53
CA LEU A 243 -47.86 95.02 -19.83
C LEU A 243 -49.10 94.39 -20.48
#